data_AF-A0A4Q7CL63-F1
#
_entry.id   AF-A0A4Q7CL63-F1
#
_cell.length_a   1.000
_cell.length_b   1.000
_cell.length_c   1.000
_cell.angle_alpha   90.00
_cell.angle_beta   90.00
_cell.angle_gamma   90.00
#
_symmetry.space_group_name_H-M   'P 1'
#
loop_
_entity.id
_entity.type
_entity.pdbx_description
1 polymer ?
#
loop_
_entity_poly.entity_id
_entity_poly.type
_entity_poly.pdbx_seq_one_letter_code
_entity_poly.pdbx_strand_id
1 'polypeptide(L)'
;MKMTGKQLFWLKNSNNGIYNRLKTEFLFHSNKLEGSRFSKDEVMKLITDSEVSGPHKLKDVIETANSLEVFDFIVETQNEKLTERLIKECHS
;
A
#
# COMPACT_ATOMS: atom_id res chain seq x y z
N MET A 1 19.21 -1.33 -8.43
CA MET A 1 18.75 -2.73 -8.54
C MET A 1 17.33 -2.71 -9.11
N LYS A 2 17.02 -3.48 -10.16
CA LYS A 2 15.65 -3.61 -10.68
C LYS A 2 15.00 -4.83 -10.01
N MET A 3 13.81 -4.65 -9.45
CA MET A 3 13.01 -5.72 -8.85
C MET A 3 11.82 -6.03 -9.77
N THR A 4 11.52 -7.31 -9.96
CA THR A 4 10.40 -7.80 -10.78
C THR A 4 9.13 -7.97 -9.93
N GLY A 5 7.96 -7.97 -10.57
CA GLY A 5 6.68 -8.27 -9.89
C GLY A 5 6.69 -9.61 -9.16
N LYS A 6 7.33 -10.65 -9.75
CA LYS A 6 7.52 -11.96 -9.10
C LYS A 6 8.36 -11.89 -7.83
N GLN A 7 9.45 -11.10 -7.83
CA GLN A 7 10.26 -10.91 -6.63
C GLN A 7 9.48 -10.16 -5.55
N LEU A 8 8.68 -9.16 -5.93
CA LEU A 8 7.83 -8.42 -5.00
C LEU A 8 6.75 -9.31 -4.37
N PHE A 9 6.10 -10.15 -5.17
CA PHE A 9 5.16 -11.16 -4.71
C PHE A 9 5.82 -12.16 -3.73
N TRP A 10 7.04 -12.59 -4.01
CA TRP A 10 7.78 -13.46 -3.09
C TRP A 10 8.10 -12.74 -1.76
N LEU A 11 8.51 -11.46 -1.83
CA LEU A 11 8.80 -10.68 -0.62
C LEU A 11 7.59 -10.55 0.30
N LYS A 12 6.38 -10.33 -0.26
CA LYS A 12 5.12 -10.33 0.48
C LYS A 12 4.96 -11.57 1.37
N ASN A 13 5.37 -12.73 0.87
CA ASN A 13 5.20 -14.02 1.54
C ASN A 13 6.37 -14.43 2.45
N SER A 14 7.42 -13.60 2.56
CA SER A 14 8.70 -13.99 3.18
C SER A 14 8.91 -13.50 4.62
N ASN A 15 7.93 -12.85 5.26
CA ASN A 15 7.96 -12.34 6.65
C ASN A 15 9.22 -11.58 7.09
N ASN A 16 10.01 -11.06 6.14
CA ASN A 16 11.29 -10.40 6.41
C ASN A 16 11.17 -8.87 6.61
N GLY A 17 9.96 -8.33 6.62
CA GLY A 17 9.68 -6.89 6.79
C GLY A 17 10.06 -6.00 5.59
N ILE A 18 10.74 -6.52 4.57
CA ILE A 18 11.13 -5.74 3.38
C ILE A 18 9.89 -5.29 2.61
N TYR A 19 8.89 -6.17 2.50
CA TYR A 19 7.62 -5.85 1.85
C TYR A 19 6.92 -4.67 2.52
N ASN A 20 6.78 -4.73 3.86
CA ASN A 20 6.15 -3.67 4.63
C ASN A 20 6.92 -2.35 4.48
N ARG A 21 8.26 -2.39 4.53
CA ARG A 21 9.07 -1.19 4.32
C ARG A 21 8.84 -0.56 2.93
N LEU A 22 8.80 -1.37 1.88
CA LEU A 22 8.50 -0.88 0.53
C LEU A 22 7.10 -0.28 0.44
N LYS A 23 6.10 -0.99 0.98
CA LYS A 23 4.70 -0.55 1.05
C LYS A 23 4.57 0.79 1.77
N THR A 24 5.24 0.95 2.92
CA THR A 24 5.31 2.20 3.68
C THR A 24 5.89 3.35 2.85
N GLU A 25 7.05 3.15 2.20
CA GLU A 25 7.66 4.20 1.38
C GLU A 25 6.75 4.62 0.23
N PHE A 26 6.16 3.66 -0.48
CA PHE A 26 5.32 3.95 -1.63
C PHE A 26 4.04 4.69 -1.22
N LEU A 27 3.31 4.18 -0.22
CA LEU A 27 2.04 4.73 0.21
C LEU A 27 2.20 6.08 0.91
N PHE A 28 3.28 6.26 1.69
CA PHE A 28 3.57 7.57 2.27
C PHE A 28 3.72 8.63 1.17
N HIS A 29 4.54 8.40 0.14
CA HIS A 29 4.75 9.41 -0.90
C HIS A 29 3.53 9.61 -1.81
N SER A 30 2.87 8.53 -2.24
CA SER A 30 1.71 8.61 -3.13
C SER A 30 0.52 9.29 -2.46
N ASN A 31 0.14 8.85 -1.25
CA ASN A 31 -0.98 9.46 -0.53
C ASN A 31 -0.67 10.92 -0.14
N LYS A 32 0.61 11.25 0.15
CA LYS A 32 1.02 12.63 0.43
C LYS A 32 0.82 13.55 -0.77
N LEU A 33 1.11 13.08 -1.99
CA LEU A 33 0.88 13.84 -3.22
C LEU A 33 -0.62 14.17 -3.41
N GLU A 34 -1.51 13.31 -2.91
CA GLU A 34 -2.97 13.48 -2.94
C GLU A 34 -3.53 14.25 -1.73
N GLY A 35 -2.66 14.62 -0.78
CA GLY A 35 -3.00 15.49 0.35
C GLY A 35 -3.18 14.78 1.70
N SER A 36 -2.87 13.49 1.78
CA SER A 36 -2.89 12.76 3.06
C SER A 36 -1.97 13.39 4.10
N ARG A 37 -2.39 13.32 5.37
CA ARG A 37 -1.63 13.88 6.50
C ARG A 37 -0.88 12.85 7.32
N PHE A 38 -1.03 11.55 7.03
CA PHE A 38 -0.24 10.51 7.65
C PHE A 38 1.26 10.77 7.49
N SER A 39 1.97 10.74 8.60
CA SER A 39 3.42 10.65 8.62
C SER A 39 3.86 9.23 8.24
N LYS A 40 5.12 9.10 7.85
CA LYS A 40 5.69 7.81 7.45
C LYS A 40 5.66 6.77 8.57
N ASP A 41 5.88 7.20 9.80
CA ASP A 41 5.83 6.32 10.98
C ASP A 41 4.38 5.89 11.27
N GLU A 42 3.40 6.77 11.08
CA GLU A 42 1.97 6.44 11.20
C GLU A 42 1.53 5.44 10.12
N VAL A 43 2.01 5.57 8.87
CA VAL A 43 1.76 4.57 7.80
C VAL A 43 2.38 3.22 8.18
N MET A 44 3.61 3.21 8.69
CA MET A 44 4.26 1.97 9.13
C MET A 44 3.46 1.30 10.25
N LYS A 45 3.02 2.08 11.24
CA LYS A 45 2.23 1.59 12.38
C LYS A 45 0.89 1.03 11.92
N LEU A 46 0.23 1.69 10.97
CA LEU A 46 -1.01 1.19 10.38
C LEU A 46 -0.79 -0.16 9.67
N ILE A 47 0.33 -0.34 8.96
CA ILE A 47 0.67 -1.60 8.29
C ILE A 47 0.96 -2.73 9.28
N THR A 48 1.69 -2.47 10.36
CA THR A 48 2.15 -3.54 11.27
C THR A 48 1.13 -3.87 12.34
N ASP A 49 0.46 -2.86 12.86
CA ASP A 49 -0.32 -2.96 14.10
C ASP A 49 -1.82 -2.75 13.84
N SER A 50 -2.21 -2.34 12.62
CA SER A 50 -3.59 -1.92 12.29
C SER A 50 -4.09 -0.78 13.18
N GLU A 51 -3.18 0.08 13.64
CA GLU A 51 -3.49 1.20 14.52
C GLU A 51 -3.36 2.55 13.79
N VAL A 52 -4.33 3.43 14.02
CA VAL A 52 -4.25 4.84 13.64
C VAL A 52 -3.77 5.65 14.84
N SER A 53 -2.77 6.50 14.64
CA SER A 53 -2.31 7.46 15.63
C SER A 53 -2.34 8.87 15.05
N GLY A 54 -2.54 9.86 15.92
CA GLY A 54 -2.61 11.26 15.50
C GLY A 54 -3.98 11.71 14.99
N PRO A 55 -4.19 13.03 14.84
CA PRO A 55 -5.45 13.58 14.36
C PRO A 55 -5.56 13.50 12.83
N HIS A 56 -6.46 12.66 12.33
CA HIS A 56 -6.77 12.53 10.90
C HIS A 56 -8.25 12.80 10.63
N LYS A 57 -8.55 13.28 9.43
CA LYS A 57 -9.94 13.30 8.95
C LYS A 57 -10.35 11.86 8.65
N LEU A 58 -11.59 11.48 8.95
CA LEU A 58 -12.12 10.14 8.67
C LEU A 58 -11.88 9.70 7.22
N LYS A 59 -12.08 10.61 6.26
CA LYS A 59 -11.81 10.35 4.84
C LYS A 59 -10.34 9.95 4.56
N ASP A 60 -9.39 10.66 5.17
CA ASP A 60 -7.95 10.37 5.02
C ASP A 60 -7.59 9.00 5.61
N VAL A 61 -8.23 8.63 6.74
CA VAL A 61 -8.08 7.29 7.33
C VAL A 61 -8.58 6.20 6.39
N ILE A 62 -9.79 6.38 5.83
CA ILE A 62 -10.40 5.39 4.91
C ILE A 62 -9.58 5.28 3.62
N GLU A 63 -9.21 6.40 2.99
CA GLU A 63 -8.41 6.39 1.76
C GLU A 63 -7.03 5.76 1.98
N THR A 64 -6.38 6.05 3.12
CA THR A 64 -5.11 5.42 3.46
C THR A 64 -5.28 3.91 3.69
N ALA A 65 -6.32 3.49 4.42
CA ALA A 65 -6.66 2.07 4.62
C ALA A 65 -6.89 1.35 3.29
N ASN A 66 -7.72 1.92 2.41
CA ASN A 66 -8.00 1.33 1.10
C ASN A 66 -6.73 1.25 0.22
N SER A 67 -5.85 2.26 0.27
CA SER A 67 -4.59 2.24 -0.50
C SER A 67 -3.66 1.08 -0.09
N LEU A 68 -3.74 0.63 1.16
CA LEU A 68 -3.00 -0.54 1.64
C LEU A 68 -3.50 -1.81 0.96
N GLU A 69 -4.82 -1.97 0.83
CA GLU A 69 -5.44 -3.12 0.18
C GLU A 69 -5.18 -3.11 -1.33
N VAL A 70 -5.30 -1.93 -1.98
CA VAL A 70 -5.01 -1.77 -3.41
C VAL A 70 -3.56 -2.12 -3.72
N PHE A 71 -2.61 -1.75 -2.87
CA PHE A 71 -1.20 -2.13 -3.05
C PHE A 71 -1.01 -3.66 -2.99
N ASP A 72 -1.66 -4.33 -2.05
CA ASP A 72 -1.61 -5.79 -1.93
C ASP A 72 -2.24 -6.47 -3.15
N PHE A 73 -3.38 -5.95 -3.62
CA PHE A 73 -4.08 -6.43 -4.80
C PHE A 73 -3.22 -6.33 -6.07
N ILE A 74 -2.54 -5.20 -6.29
CA ILE A 74 -1.63 -5.02 -7.45
C ILE A 74 -0.48 -6.04 -7.39
N VAL A 75 0.05 -6.32 -6.20
CA VAL A 75 1.13 -7.30 -6.04
C VAL A 75 0.63 -8.73 -6.28
N GLU A 76 -0.59 -9.05 -5.86
CA GLU A 76 -1.21 -10.36 -6.09
C GLU A 76 -1.53 -10.61 -7.56
N THR A 77 -2.01 -9.58 -8.26
CA THR A 77 -2.44 -9.67 -9.65
C THR A 77 -1.31 -9.38 -10.66
N GLN A 78 -0.06 -9.25 -10.21
CA GLN A 78 1.07 -8.81 -11.05
C GLN A 78 1.36 -9.68 -12.30
N ASN A 79 0.96 -10.95 -12.28
CA ASN A 79 1.12 -11.87 -13.43
C ASN A 79 -0.09 -11.85 -14.39
N GLU A 80 -1.17 -11.16 -14.04
CA GLU A 80 -2.33 -11.03 -14.91
C GLU A 80 -2.09 -10.00 -16.02
N LYS A 81 -2.79 -10.15 -17.14
CA LYS A 81 -2.81 -9.12 -18.17
C LYS A 81 -3.58 -7.92 -17.63
N LEU A 82 -3.06 -6.70 -17.86
CA LEU A 82 -3.79 -5.47 -17.53
C LEU A 82 -5.12 -5.45 -18.28
N THR A 83 -6.22 -5.36 -17.54
CA THR A 83 -7.59 -5.31 -18.06
C THR A 83 -8.38 -4.19 -17.41
N GLU A 84 -9.49 -3.78 -18.03
CA GLU A 84 -10.42 -2.80 -17.45
C GLU A 84 -10.94 -3.22 -16.07
N ARG A 85 -11.18 -4.54 -15.87
CA ARG A 85 -11.57 -5.11 -14.58
C ARG A 85 -10.58 -4.72 -13.48
N LEU A 86 -9.28 -4.94 -13.69
CA LEU A 86 -8.23 -4.63 -12.72
C LEU A 86 -8.19 -3.13 -12.39
N ILE A 87 -8.35 -2.26 -13.40
CA ILE A 87 -8.37 -0.81 -13.19
C ILE A 87 -9.58 -0.40 -12.33
N LYS A 88 -10.76 -0.98 -12.60
CA LYS A 88 -11.97 -0.71 -11.83
C LYS A 88 -11.87 -1.21 -10.40
N GLU A 89 -11.29 -2.39 -10.18
CA GLU A 89 -11.05 -2.93 -8.83
C GLU A 89 -10.05 -2.08 -8.04
N CYS A 90 -9.01 -1.54 -8.67
CA CYS A 90 -8.09 -0.61 -8.00
C CYS A 90 -8.74 0.73 -7.59
N HIS A 91 -9.80 1.16 -8.26
CA HIS A 91 -10.45 2.45 -8.02
C HIS A 91 -11.66 2.37 -7.07
N SER A 92 -12.35 1.23 -7.06
CA SER A 92 -13.63 1.06 -6.35
C SER A 92 -13.45 1.05 -4.83
#